data_AF-A0A1U7IZ07-F1
#
_entry.id   AF-A0A1U7IZ07-F1
#
_cell.length_a   1.000
_cell.length_b   1.000
_cell.length_c   1.000
_cell.angle_alpha   90.00
_cell.angle_beta   90.00
_cell.angle_gamma   90.00
#
_symmetry.space_group_name_H-M   'P 1'
#
loop_
_entity.id
_entity.type
_entity.pdbx_description
1 polymer ?
#
loop_
_entity_poly.entity_id
_entity_poly.type
_entity_poly.pdbx_seq_one_letter_code
_entity_poly.pdbx_strand_id
1 'polypeptide(L)'
;MAIKLVGVPGEKLLDGEKGATTQDFILINHPALFLEDAQDTLAISKALLAVKKMPKALKPLPFLLMYAPSHRKQVGILKAIRQKPVTNLLQIQYWSTTPYKLGPHAIKFAAIPRELQPTGDSQPTPTSDNFLREAMVQQLSHQDIFFDFMVQVQTDAVRMPLEDATVEWSEADSSFVKVATIRIPQQQFDTKARNEFDENLSFNPWHALPDHRPLGGVNRVRKEVYQALAATRHQLNEVSVQEPTVADFNNPTL
;
A
#
# COMPACT_ATOMS: atom_id res chain seq x y z
N MET A 1 3.28 0.25 3.05
CA MET A 1 3.56 -1.09 3.62
C MET A 1 2.77 -2.12 2.84
N ALA A 2 3.41 -3.15 2.31
CA ALA A 2 2.73 -4.30 1.74
C ALA A 2 3.07 -5.52 2.60
N ILE A 3 2.07 -6.36 2.89
CA ILE A 3 2.21 -7.55 3.73
C ILE A 3 1.72 -8.73 2.91
N LYS A 4 2.56 -9.75 2.77
CA LYS A 4 2.15 -11.05 2.23
C LYS A 4 2.10 -12.04 3.39
N LEU A 5 0.90 -12.50 3.72
CA LEU A 5 0.66 -13.48 4.77
C LEU A 5 0.72 -14.88 4.18
N VAL A 6 1.62 -15.72 4.69
CA VAL A 6 1.81 -17.10 4.23
C VAL A 6 1.03 -18.08 5.11
N GLY A 7 0.64 -19.23 4.55
CA GLY A 7 -0.09 -20.28 5.27
C GLY A 7 -1.58 -20.01 5.38
N VAL A 8 -2.16 -19.29 4.41
CA VAL A 8 -3.58 -18.95 4.34
C VAL A 8 -4.29 -19.94 3.39
N PRO A 9 -4.93 -21.00 3.90
CA PRO A 9 -5.64 -21.97 3.06
C PRO A 9 -6.91 -21.35 2.44
N GLY A 10 -7.44 -22.00 1.41
CA GLY A 10 -8.69 -21.61 0.73
C GLY A 10 -8.47 -21.01 -0.66
N GLU A 11 -9.47 -21.13 -1.54
CA GLU A 11 -9.39 -20.65 -2.92
C GLU A 11 -9.25 -19.11 -2.97
N LYS A 12 -8.22 -18.61 -3.65
CA LYS A 12 -8.00 -17.17 -3.86
C LYS A 12 -8.82 -16.63 -5.02
N LEU A 13 -9.04 -15.32 -5.02
CA LEU A 13 -9.88 -14.64 -6.02
C LEU A 13 -9.20 -14.44 -7.39
N LEU A 14 -7.87 -14.52 -7.48
CA LEU A 14 -7.14 -14.39 -8.74
C LEU A 14 -7.09 -15.73 -9.46
N ASP A 15 -7.52 -15.76 -10.72
CA ASP A 15 -7.66 -17.01 -11.48
C ASP A 15 -6.35 -17.79 -11.62
N GLY A 16 -5.22 -17.08 -11.81
CA GLY A 16 -3.89 -17.69 -11.89
C GLY A 16 -3.30 -18.14 -10.55
N GLU A 17 -3.92 -17.79 -9.43
CA GLU A 17 -3.39 -18.00 -8.07
C GLU A 17 -4.41 -18.64 -7.13
N LYS A 18 -5.48 -19.25 -7.67
CA LYS A 18 -6.55 -19.89 -6.90
C LYS A 18 -6.05 -20.86 -5.83
N GLY A 19 -5.01 -21.64 -6.15
CA GLY A 19 -4.40 -22.62 -5.26
C GLY A 19 -3.33 -22.06 -4.31
N ALA A 20 -3.01 -20.77 -4.37
CA ALA A 20 -1.99 -20.17 -3.53
C ALA A 20 -2.39 -20.18 -2.05
N THR A 21 -1.40 -20.42 -1.20
CA THR A 21 -1.55 -20.41 0.26
C THR A 21 -1.09 -19.12 0.90
N THR A 22 -1.17 -18.01 0.15
CA THR A 22 -0.69 -16.68 0.55
C THR A 22 -1.81 -15.64 0.37
N GLN A 23 -1.77 -14.54 1.10
CA GLN A 23 -2.73 -13.44 0.99
C GLN A 23 -2.04 -12.09 1.14
N ASP A 24 -2.40 -11.12 0.30
CA ASP A 24 -1.79 -9.80 0.31
C ASP A 24 -2.67 -8.75 1.00
N PHE A 25 -2.03 -7.94 1.83
CA PHE A 25 -2.59 -6.70 2.37
C PHE A 25 -1.73 -5.54 1.91
N ILE A 26 -2.32 -4.60 1.19
CA ILE A 26 -1.60 -3.46 0.64
C ILE A 26 -2.06 -2.19 1.33
N LEU A 27 -1.12 -1.53 2.00
CA LEU A 27 -1.34 -0.30 2.74
C LEU A 27 -0.44 0.83 2.24
N ILE A 28 -0.96 2.05 2.30
CA ILE A 28 -0.23 3.27 1.98
C ILE A 28 -0.12 4.17 3.21
N ASN A 29 0.75 5.16 3.17
CA ASN A 29 1.04 6.04 4.30
C ASN A 29 0.05 7.23 4.44
N HIS A 30 -1.17 7.11 3.91
CA HIS A 30 -2.18 8.16 3.94
C HIS A 30 -3.61 7.59 4.02
N PRO A 31 -4.53 8.17 4.83
CA PRO A 31 -5.86 7.60 5.06
C PRO A 31 -6.85 7.73 3.88
N ALA A 32 -6.54 8.62 2.93
CA ALA A 32 -7.32 8.86 1.71
C ALA A 32 -6.42 8.76 0.45
N LEU A 33 -6.97 8.29 -0.66
CA LEU A 33 -6.32 8.27 -1.96
C LEU A 33 -6.69 9.54 -2.74
N PHE A 34 -5.80 9.99 -3.61
CA PHE A 34 -6.13 11.04 -4.60
C PHE A 34 -6.89 10.49 -5.82
N LEU A 35 -7.34 9.23 -5.74
CA LEU A 35 -8.14 8.54 -6.73
C LEU A 35 -9.52 8.34 -6.11
N GLU A 36 -10.55 9.00 -6.63
CA GLU A 36 -11.92 8.88 -6.11
C GLU A 36 -12.51 7.52 -6.45
N ASP A 37 -12.61 7.23 -7.74
CA ASP A 37 -13.23 6.03 -8.28
C ASP A 37 -12.46 5.49 -9.50
N ALA A 38 -13.08 4.54 -10.22
CA ALA A 38 -12.47 3.98 -11.43
C ALA A 38 -12.37 4.99 -12.60
N GLN A 39 -13.32 5.92 -12.73
CA GLN A 39 -13.34 6.92 -13.79
C GLN A 39 -12.24 7.97 -13.57
N ASP A 40 -12.12 8.45 -12.34
CA ASP A 40 -11.07 9.38 -11.92
C ASP A 40 -9.68 8.74 -12.08
N THR A 41 -9.53 7.46 -11.73
CA THR A 41 -8.29 6.71 -11.97
C THR A 41 -7.90 6.71 -13.46
N LEU A 42 -8.86 6.49 -14.36
CA LEU A 42 -8.60 6.57 -15.80
C LEU A 42 -8.25 7.99 -16.25
N ALA A 43 -8.96 9.00 -15.73
CA ALA A 43 -8.76 10.40 -16.08
C ALA A 43 -7.35 10.88 -15.70
N ILE A 44 -6.91 10.62 -14.47
CA ILE A 44 -5.57 11.00 -14.02
C ILE A 44 -4.47 10.21 -14.75
N SER A 45 -4.66 8.91 -15.03
CA SER A 45 -3.69 8.13 -15.81
C SER A 45 -3.52 8.70 -17.23
N LYS A 46 -4.62 9.06 -17.90
CA LYS A 46 -4.57 9.73 -19.22
C LYS A 46 -3.84 11.08 -19.13
N ALA A 47 -4.14 11.88 -18.10
CA ALA A 47 -3.49 13.17 -17.90
C ALA A 47 -1.97 13.01 -17.69
N LEU A 48 -1.54 12.07 -16.84
CA LEU A 48 -0.12 11.80 -16.59
C LEU A 48 0.62 11.29 -17.83
N LEU A 49 -0.02 10.43 -18.63
CA LEU A 49 0.54 9.97 -19.91
C LEU A 49 0.70 11.11 -20.91
N ALA A 50 -0.29 12.01 -21.01
CA ALA A 50 -0.21 13.19 -21.86
C ALA A 50 0.95 14.10 -21.43
N VAL A 51 1.11 14.34 -20.12
CA VAL A 51 2.25 15.09 -19.55
C VAL A 51 3.58 14.45 -19.90
N LYS A 52 3.71 13.12 -19.80
CA LYS A 52 4.96 12.40 -20.13
C LYS A 52 5.39 12.62 -21.59
N LYS A 53 4.43 12.75 -22.51
CA LYS A 53 4.67 12.99 -23.94
C LYS A 53 5.02 14.43 -24.29
N MET A 54 4.91 15.37 -23.35
CA MET A 54 5.13 16.79 -23.60
C MET A 54 6.59 17.24 -23.35
N PRO A 55 7.09 18.27 -24.07
CA PRO A 55 8.37 18.90 -23.78
C PRO A 55 8.45 19.39 -22.33
N LYS A 56 9.64 19.30 -21.70
CA LYS A 56 9.84 19.62 -20.27
C LYS A 56 9.23 20.98 -19.85
N ALA A 57 9.31 22.00 -20.71
CA ALA A 57 8.80 23.35 -20.45
C ALA A 57 7.27 23.45 -20.34
N LEU A 58 6.52 22.51 -20.92
CA LEU A 58 5.05 22.53 -20.94
C LEU A 58 4.41 21.45 -20.04
N LYS A 59 5.22 20.61 -19.38
CA LYS A 59 4.76 19.46 -18.59
C LYS A 59 3.70 19.75 -17.52
N PRO A 60 3.72 20.86 -16.75
CA PRO A 60 2.69 21.06 -15.74
C PRO A 60 1.35 21.51 -16.32
N LEU A 61 1.32 22.05 -17.55
CA LEU A 61 0.16 22.75 -18.09
C LEU A 61 -1.06 21.85 -18.34
N PRO A 62 -0.96 20.64 -18.92
CA PRO A 62 -2.11 19.75 -19.11
C PRO A 62 -2.74 19.28 -17.80
N PHE A 63 -1.90 18.94 -16.81
CA PHE A 63 -2.35 18.49 -15.50
C PHE A 63 -3.04 19.62 -14.72
N LEU A 64 -2.46 20.82 -14.76
CA LEU A 64 -2.99 22.00 -14.08
C LEU A 64 -4.25 22.57 -14.76
N LEU A 65 -4.38 22.46 -16.09
CA LEU A 65 -5.49 23.05 -16.84
C LEU A 65 -6.67 22.10 -17.04
N MET A 66 -6.43 20.79 -17.27
CA MET A 66 -7.49 19.84 -17.61
C MET A 66 -7.97 18.98 -16.43
N TYR A 67 -7.14 18.76 -15.41
CA TYR A 67 -7.49 17.89 -14.27
C TYR A 67 -7.72 18.69 -13.00
N ALA A 68 -6.79 19.57 -12.62
CA ALA A 68 -6.81 20.27 -11.34
C ALA A 68 -8.07 21.13 -11.04
N PRO A 69 -8.70 21.85 -12.00
CA PRO A 69 -9.87 22.69 -11.70
C PRO A 69 -11.10 21.89 -11.25
N SER A 70 -11.31 20.71 -11.85
CA SER A 70 -12.43 19.82 -11.54
C SER A 70 -12.13 18.80 -10.43
N HIS A 71 -10.86 18.64 -10.04
CA HIS A 71 -10.40 17.62 -9.08
C HIS A 71 -9.65 18.25 -7.89
N ARG A 72 -10.18 19.34 -7.34
CA ARG A 72 -9.52 20.11 -6.27
C ARG A 72 -9.27 19.27 -5.01
N LYS A 73 -10.20 18.36 -4.65
CA LYS A 73 -10.07 17.44 -3.50
C LYS A 73 -8.88 16.50 -3.70
N GLN A 74 -8.82 15.84 -4.87
CA GLN A 74 -7.75 14.93 -5.28
C GLN A 74 -6.39 15.62 -5.29
N VAL A 75 -6.31 16.83 -5.87
CA VAL A 75 -5.08 17.63 -5.87
C VAL A 75 -4.67 18.02 -4.46
N GLY A 76 -5.62 18.37 -3.59
CA GLY A 76 -5.38 18.62 -2.17
C GLY A 76 -4.77 17.42 -1.46
N ILE A 77 -5.34 16.22 -1.66
CA ILE A 77 -4.83 14.97 -1.10
C ILE A 77 -3.45 14.64 -1.65
N LEU A 78 -3.23 14.77 -2.96
CA LEU A 78 -1.92 14.54 -3.58
C LEU A 78 -0.86 15.50 -3.01
N LYS A 79 -1.21 16.77 -2.78
CA LYS A 79 -0.33 17.74 -2.14
C LYS A 79 -0.03 17.34 -0.69
N ALA A 80 -1.04 16.95 0.09
CA ALA A 80 -0.87 16.51 1.47
C ALA A 80 0.07 15.29 1.57
N ILE A 81 -0.11 14.29 0.69
CA ILE A 81 0.77 13.11 0.60
C ILE A 81 2.21 13.53 0.32
N ARG A 82 2.43 14.43 -0.66
CA ARG A 82 3.78 14.87 -1.05
C ARG A 82 4.46 15.74 0.00
N GLN A 83 3.69 16.45 0.82
CA GLN A 83 4.21 17.34 1.85
C GLN A 83 4.39 16.65 3.20
N LYS A 84 3.85 15.44 3.38
CA LYS A 84 4.01 14.66 4.60
C LYS A 84 5.48 14.26 4.77
N PRO A 85 6.18 14.77 5.81
CA PRO A 85 7.55 14.33 6.07
C PRO A 85 7.53 12.86 6.48
N VAL A 86 8.46 12.09 5.92
CA VAL A 86 8.69 10.70 6.29
C VAL A 86 10.19 10.54 6.47
N THR A 87 10.62 10.25 7.69
CA THR A 87 12.04 10.06 8.04
C THR A 87 12.37 8.61 8.37
N ASN A 88 11.38 7.82 8.78
CA ASN A 88 11.54 6.39 8.99
C ASN A 88 10.22 5.65 8.71
N LEU A 89 10.27 4.64 7.85
CA LEU A 89 9.11 3.83 7.45
C LEU A 89 8.58 2.94 8.58
N LEU A 90 9.36 2.70 9.62
CA LEU A 90 8.95 1.93 10.82
C LEU A 90 8.20 2.79 11.84
N GLN A 91 8.14 4.11 11.62
CA GLN A 91 7.63 5.11 12.55
C GLN A 91 6.42 5.88 11.99
N ILE A 92 5.69 5.27 11.06
CA ILE A 92 4.48 5.87 10.49
C ILE A 92 3.35 4.86 10.42
N GLN A 93 2.12 5.35 10.54
CA GLN A 93 0.92 4.56 10.30
C GLN A 93 0.72 4.30 8.79
N TYR A 94 0.13 3.15 8.50
CA TYR A 94 -0.31 2.77 7.16
C TYR A 94 -1.79 2.41 7.16
N TRP A 95 -2.48 2.67 6.05
CA TRP A 95 -3.91 2.43 5.83
C TRP A 95 -4.14 1.63 4.55
N SER A 96 -5.16 0.78 4.55
CA SER A 96 -5.68 0.15 3.32
C SER A 96 -6.25 1.19 2.35
N THR A 97 -6.77 2.29 2.92
CA THR A 97 -7.38 3.48 2.28
C THR A 97 -8.65 3.21 1.46
N THR A 98 -8.72 2.04 0.86
CA THR A 98 -9.84 1.47 0.13
C THR A 98 -10.52 0.39 0.98
N PRO A 99 -11.81 0.12 0.75
CA PRO A 99 -12.58 -0.84 1.54
C PRO A 99 -12.44 -2.28 1.05
N TYR A 100 -12.64 -3.23 1.96
CA TYR A 100 -12.57 -4.68 1.74
C TYR A 100 -13.75 -5.36 2.44
N LYS A 101 -14.11 -6.57 2.03
CA LYS A 101 -15.05 -7.39 2.80
C LYS A 101 -14.40 -7.90 4.09
N LEU A 102 -15.24 -8.15 5.09
CA LEU A 102 -15.00 -9.05 6.21
C LEU A 102 -16.32 -9.75 6.51
N GLY A 103 -16.52 -10.93 5.91
CA GLY A 103 -17.81 -11.62 5.95
C GLY A 103 -18.94 -10.75 5.36
N PRO A 104 -20.00 -10.40 6.13
CA PRO A 104 -21.08 -9.53 5.66
C PRO A 104 -20.74 -8.03 5.74
N HIS A 105 -19.62 -7.65 6.36
CA HIS A 105 -19.26 -6.26 6.61
C HIS A 105 -18.29 -5.71 5.55
N ALA A 106 -18.28 -4.39 5.40
CA ALA A 106 -17.21 -3.66 4.74
C ALA A 106 -16.26 -3.09 5.80
N ILE A 107 -14.97 -3.16 5.55
CA ILE A 107 -13.92 -2.70 6.46
C ILE A 107 -12.86 -1.88 5.72
N LYS A 108 -12.19 -0.99 6.45
CA LYS A 108 -10.82 -0.55 6.17
C LYS A 108 -9.91 -1.14 7.24
N PHE A 109 -8.62 -1.28 6.94
CA PHE A 109 -7.64 -1.73 7.92
C PHE A 109 -6.41 -0.82 7.94
N ALA A 110 -5.68 -0.85 9.04
CA ALA A 110 -4.49 -0.05 9.26
C ALA A 110 -3.41 -0.86 9.99
N ALA A 111 -2.16 -0.46 9.80
CA ALA A 111 -1.03 -0.90 10.62
C ALA A 111 -0.49 0.32 11.36
N ILE A 112 -0.62 0.32 12.69
CA ILE A 112 -0.23 1.44 13.55
C ILE A 112 0.98 1.02 14.38
N PRO A 113 2.15 1.69 14.26
CA PRO A 113 3.31 1.37 15.08
C PRO A 113 2.99 1.62 16.56
N ARG A 114 3.39 0.71 17.45
CA ARG A 114 3.09 0.82 18.91
C ARG A 114 3.87 1.93 19.60
N GLU A 115 5.10 2.15 19.17
CA GLU A 115 6.03 3.09 19.78
C GLU A 115 6.44 4.11 18.73
N LEU A 116 5.53 5.05 18.45
CA LEU A 116 5.85 6.22 17.65
C LEU A 116 6.88 7.06 18.40
N GLN A 117 8.13 6.99 17.94
CA GLN A 117 9.15 7.89 18.44
C GLN A 117 8.83 9.30 17.93
N PRO A 118 8.83 10.34 18.79
CA PRO A 118 8.69 11.71 18.34
C PRO A 118 9.77 11.97 17.30
N THR A 119 9.39 12.25 16.06
CA THR A 119 10.34 12.84 15.13
C THR A 119 10.64 14.21 15.71
N GLY A 120 11.83 14.41 16.27
CA GLY A 120 12.22 15.71 16.84
C GLY A 120 11.92 16.84 15.84
N ASP A 121 11.62 18.04 16.35
CA ASP A 121 11.23 19.20 15.54
C ASP A 121 12.24 19.52 14.42
N SER A 122 13.49 19.08 14.57
CA SER A 122 14.47 18.96 13.50
C SER A 122 14.41 17.58 12.83
N GLN A 123 13.70 17.48 11.72
CA GLN A 123 13.86 16.33 10.82
C GLN A 123 15.30 16.34 10.29
N PRO A 124 16.07 15.25 10.43
CA PRO A 124 17.38 15.19 9.80
C PRO A 124 17.19 15.37 8.29
N THR A 125 17.90 16.33 7.71
CA THR A 125 17.97 16.49 6.26
C THR A 125 18.40 15.16 5.65
N PRO A 126 17.70 14.64 4.61
CA PRO A 126 18.13 13.43 3.94
C PRO A 126 19.60 13.51 3.55
N THR A 127 20.41 12.60 4.08
CA THR A 127 21.87 12.56 3.87
C THR A 127 22.25 11.70 2.67
N SER A 128 21.31 10.92 2.12
CA SER A 128 21.50 10.05 0.97
C SER A 128 20.18 9.82 0.22
N ASP A 129 20.25 9.29 -1.00
CA ASP A 129 19.07 8.84 -1.76
C ASP A 129 18.36 7.64 -1.09
N ASN A 130 19.05 6.92 -0.19
CA ASN A 130 18.57 5.73 0.51
C ASN A 130 18.26 5.96 1.99
N PHE A 131 18.18 7.21 2.45
CA PHE A 131 18.06 7.56 3.87
C PHE A 131 16.93 6.83 4.61
N LEU A 132 15.80 6.54 3.94
CA LEU A 132 14.69 5.78 4.53
C LEU A 132 15.07 4.32 4.82
N ARG A 133 15.82 3.69 3.91
CA ARG A 133 16.34 2.33 4.07
C ARG A 133 17.40 2.31 5.17
N GLU A 134 18.31 3.28 5.17
CA GLU A 134 19.34 3.42 6.21
C GLU A 134 18.71 3.55 7.61
N ALA A 135 17.64 4.35 7.74
CA ALA A 135 16.90 4.48 9.00
C ALA A 135 16.26 3.14 9.44
N MET A 136 15.72 2.37 8.50
CA MET A 136 15.19 1.03 8.79
C MET A 136 16.28 0.06 9.24
N VAL A 137 17.42 0.03 8.55
CA VAL A 137 18.59 -0.80 8.89
C VAL A 137 19.10 -0.45 10.28
N GLN A 138 19.27 0.85 10.56
CA GLN A 138 19.72 1.32 11.86
C GLN A 138 18.79 0.82 12.97
N GLN A 139 17.47 1.02 12.82
CA GLN A 139 16.53 0.66 13.88
C GLN A 139 16.39 -0.86 14.05
N LEU A 140 16.24 -1.62 12.96
CA LEU A 140 16.08 -3.07 13.00
C LEU A 140 17.36 -3.83 13.38
N SER A 141 18.53 -3.19 13.33
CA SER A 141 19.76 -3.81 13.83
C SER A 141 19.83 -3.90 15.36
N HIS A 142 19.00 -3.13 16.07
CA HIS A 142 19.05 -3.03 17.53
C HIS A 142 17.82 -3.55 18.27
N GLN A 143 16.64 -3.62 17.63
CA GLN A 143 15.41 -4.03 18.31
C GLN A 143 14.33 -4.57 17.36
N ASP A 144 13.38 -5.30 17.95
CA ASP A 144 12.12 -5.66 17.30
C ASP A 144 11.22 -4.43 17.11
N ILE A 145 10.40 -4.45 16.06
CA ILE A 145 9.38 -3.44 15.80
C ILE A 145 8.00 -4.08 15.80
N PHE A 146 7.04 -3.36 16.37
CA PHE A 146 5.66 -3.83 16.48
C PHE A 146 4.68 -2.83 15.88
N PHE A 147 3.79 -3.36 15.04
CA PHE A 147 2.59 -2.66 14.60
C PHE A 147 1.36 -3.39 15.14
N ASP A 148 0.34 -2.63 15.52
CA ASP A 148 -1.00 -3.14 15.73
C ASP A 148 -1.75 -3.13 14.41
N PHE A 149 -2.26 -4.29 14.01
CA PHE A 149 -3.11 -4.42 12.84
C PHE A 149 -4.55 -4.19 13.26
N MET A 150 -5.14 -3.13 12.74
CA MET A 150 -6.41 -2.58 13.16
C MET A 150 -7.44 -2.69 12.04
N VAL A 151 -8.70 -2.87 12.41
CA VAL A 151 -9.85 -2.92 11.50
C VAL A 151 -10.85 -1.84 11.91
N GLN A 152 -11.38 -1.12 10.92
CA GLN A 152 -12.45 -0.14 11.07
C GLN A 152 -13.65 -0.61 10.25
N VAL A 153 -14.76 -0.90 10.91
CA VAL A 153 -15.97 -1.45 10.28
C VAL A 153 -16.87 -0.32 9.78
N GLN A 154 -17.42 -0.44 8.58
CA GLN A 154 -18.37 0.53 8.04
C GLN A 154 -19.65 0.57 8.90
N THR A 155 -19.98 1.75 9.45
CA THR A 155 -21.21 1.98 10.24
C THR A 155 -22.23 2.85 9.50
N ASP A 156 -21.77 3.66 8.53
CA ASP A 156 -22.61 4.58 7.75
C ASP A 156 -22.17 4.61 6.29
N ALA A 157 -23.00 4.09 5.38
CA ALA A 157 -22.65 3.99 3.97
C ALA A 157 -22.52 5.33 3.22
N VAL A 158 -23.11 6.40 3.76
CA VAL A 158 -23.05 7.74 3.16
C VAL A 158 -21.75 8.44 3.57
N ARG A 159 -21.42 8.40 4.86
CA ARG A 159 -20.20 9.04 5.40
C ARG A 159 -18.94 8.20 5.18
N MET A 160 -19.10 6.89 5.00
CA MET A 160 -18.03 5.93 4.78
C MET A 160 -18.23 5.23 3.43
N PRO A 161 -18.18 5.96 2.29
CA PRO A 161 -18.54 5.42 0.99
C PRO A 161 -17.56 4.33 0.53
N LEU A 162 -18.08 3.36 -0.22
CA LEU A 162 -17.25 2.30 -0.81
C LEU A 162 -16.64 2.68 -2.16
N GLU A 163 -17.31 3.56 -2.90
CA GLU A 163 -16.96 3.96 -4.27
C GLU A 163 -16.24 5.32 -4.32
N ASP A 164 -15.88 5.91 -3.17
CA ASP A 164 -15.04 7.12 -3.08
C ASP A 164 -13.88 6.88 -2.11
N ALA A 165 -12.67 6.63 -2.64
CA ALA A 165 -11.47 6.42 -1.85
C ALA A 165 -10.77 7.72 -1.41
N THR A 166 -11.29 8.89 -1.79
CA THR A 166 -10.83 10.20 -1.30
C THR A 166 -11.45 10.57 0.05
N VAL A 167 -12.42 9.78 0.55
CA VAL A 167 -13.02 9.95 1.87
C VAL A 167 -12.29 9.08 2.90
N GLU A 168 -11.64 9.75 3.85
CA GLU A 168 -11.21 9.15 5.10
C GLU A 168 -12.44 8.79 5.95
N TRP A 169 -12.41 7.60 6.54
CA TRP A 169 -13.46 7.15 7.45
C TRP A 169 -13.14 7.63 8.86
N SER A 170 -13.98 8.52 9.42
CA SER A 170 -13.73 9.13 10.73
C SER A 170 -13.74 8.11 11.86
N GLU A 171 -12.77 8.18 12.77
CA GLU A 171 -12.73 7.34 13.97
C GLU A 171 -13.86 7.63 14.97
N ALA A 172 -14.47 8.82 14.88
CA ALA A 172 -15.66 9.18 15.65
C ALA A 172 -16.92 8.42 15.17
N ASP A 173 -16.95 8.01 13.90
CA ASP A 173 -18.06 7.26 13.30
C ASP A 173 -17.88 5.75 13.44
N SER A 174 -16.62 5.32 13.44
CA SER A 174 -16.22 3.94 13.66
C SER A 174 -14.77 3.90 14.12
N SER A 175 -14.52 3.50 15.36
CA SER A 175 -13.16 3.44 15.89
C SER A 175 -12.40 2.21 15.40
N PHE A 176 -11.08 2.29 15.36
CA PHE A 176 -10.24 1.15 15.04
C PHE A 176 -10.27 0.08 16.16
N VAL A 177 -10.46 -1.18 15.76
CA VAL A 177 -10.38 -2.36 16.64
C VAL A 177 -9.13 -3.15 16.30
N LYS A 178 -8.28 -3.40 17.31
CA LYS A 178 -7.09 -4.24 17.14
C LYS A 178 -7.47 -5.70 16.93
N VAL A 179 -6.96 -6.31 15.87
CA VAL A 179 -7.23 -7.73 15.56
C VAL A 179 -5.97 -8.57 15.52
N ALA A 180 -4.79 -7.97 15.32
CA ALA A 180 -3.53 -8.70 15.35
C ALA A 180 -2.36 -7.78 15.73
N THR A 181 -1.18 -8.38 15.88
CA THR A 181 0.09 -7.69 16.05
C THR A 181 1.04 -8.17 14.96
N ILE A 182 1.63 -7.23 14.23
CA ILE A 182 2.72 -7.50 13.29
C ILE A 182 4.01 -7.24 14.06
N ARG A 183 4.82 -8.30 14.20
CA ARG A 183 6.18 -8.21 14.74
C ARG A 183 7.14 -8.27 13.56
N ILE A 184 8.00 -7.27 13.43
CA ILE A 184 9.17 -7.29 12.55
C ILE A 184 10.38 -7.52 13.46
N PRO A 185 11.00 -8.71 13.44
CA PRO A 185 12.12 -9.01 14.31
C PRO A 185 13.32 -8.09 14.06
N GLN A 186 14.13 -7.89 15.08
CA GLN A 186 15.50 -7.40 14.95
C GLN A 186 16.22 -8.26 13.91
N GLN A 187 16.79 -7.64 12.88
CA GLN A 187 17.40 -8.34 11.76
C GLN A 187 18.34 -7.42 10.97
N GLN A 188 19.25 -8.07 10.23
CA GLN A 188 19.98 -7.47 9.12
C GLN A 188 19.32 -7.95 7.83
N PHE A 189 18.55 -7.08 7.17
CA PHE A 189 17.80 -7.47 5.96
C PHE A 189 18.41 -6.94 4.67
N ASP A 190 19.30 -5.94 4.72
CA ASP A 190 19.83 -5.28 3.52
C ASP A 190 20.98 -6.08 2.90
N THR A 191 20.68 -7.30 2.49
CA THR A 191 21.58 -8.21 1.80
C THR A 191 21.23 -8.27 0.32
N LYS A 192 22.20 -8.63 -0.53
CA LYS A 192 21.93 -8.81 -1.96
C LYS A 192 20.85 -9.87 -2.21
N ALA A 193 20.91 -10.99 -1.51
CA ALA A 193 19.96 -12.09 -1.66
C ALA A 193 18.53 -11.69 -1.28
N ARG A 194 18.35 -11.00 -0.14
CA ARG A 194 17.03 -10.47 0.26
C ARG A 194 16.52 -9.43 -0.73
N ASN A 195 17.37 -8.52 -1.20
CA ASN A 195 16.98 -7.50 -2.17
C ASN A 195 16.53 -8.12 -3.51
N GLU A 196 17.20 -9.17 -3.99
CA GLU A 196 16.80 -9.91 -5.20
C GLU A 196 15.48 -10.67 -4.99
N PHE A 197 15.27 -11.25 -3.81
CA PHE A 197 14.01 -11.88 -3.44
C PHE A 197 12.85 -10.88 -3.40
N ASP A 198 13.04 -9.76 -2.69
CA ASP A 198 12.05 -8.69 -2.54
C ASP A 198 11.69 -8.05 -3.87
N GLU A 199 12.68 -7.80 -4.73
CA GLU A 199 12.47 -7.28 -6.09
C GLU A 199 11.57 -8.21 -6.90
N ASN A 200 11.65 -9.53 -6.67
CA ASN A 200 10.88 -10.52 -7.41
C ASN A 200 9.50 -10.82 -6.79
N LEU A 201 9.24 -10.44 -5.54
CA LEU A 201 7.91 -10.53 -4.96
C LEU A 201 6.88 -9.67 -5.71
N SER A 202 5.67 -10.19 -5.84
CA SER A 202 4.51 -9.48 -6.39
C SER A 202 3.38 -9.43 -5.38
N PHE A 203 2.63 -8.33 -5.42
CA PHE A 203 1.48 -8.12 -4.56
C PHE A 203 0.26 -7.74 -5.41
N ASN A 204 -0.93 -8.17 -5.01
CA ASN A 204 -2.17 -7.73 -5.63
C ASN A 204 -3.28 -7.66 -4.57
N PRO A 205 -4.05 -6.56 -4.44
CA PRO A 205 -5.08 -6.51 -3.40
C PRO A 205 -6.18 -7.58 -3.58
N TRP A 206 -6.33 -8.14 -4.78
CA TRP A 206 -7.23 -9.26 -5.06
C TRP A 206 -6.60 -10.64 -4.80
N HIS A 207 -5.32 -10.71 -4.43
CA HIS A 207 -4.70 -11.92 -3.91
C HIS A 207 -5.18 -12.18 -2.48
N ALA A 208 -6.45 -12.55 -2.36
CA ALA A 208 -7.16 -12.62 -1.10
C ALA A 208 -8.24 -13.70 -1.15
N LEU A 209 -8.67 -14.12 0.04
CA LEU A 209 -9.86 -14.95 0.21
C LEU A 209 -11.13 -14.18 -0.19
N PRO A 210 -12.22 -14.88 -0.59
CA PRO A 210 -13.51 -14.26 -0.88
C PRO A 210 -14.07 -13.40 0.27
N ASP A 211 -13.80 -13.80 1.51
CA ASP A 211 -14.21 -13.06 2.70
C ASP A 211 -13.48 -11.73 2.89
N HIS A 212 -12.32 -11.58 2.25
CA HIS A 212 -11.50 -10.36 2.21
C HIS A 212 -11.52 -9.69 0.84
N ARG A 213 -12.52 -9.99 0.00
CA ARG A 213 -12.63 -9.43 -1.35
C ARG A 213 -12.55 -7.90 -1.31
N PRO A 214 -11.67 -7.27 -2.10
CA PRO A 214 -11.61 -5.82 -2.24
C PRO A 214 -12.96 -5.24 -2.72
N LEU A 215 -13.31 -4.05 -2.22
CA LEU A 215 -14.54 -3.32 -2.56
C LEU A 215 -14.19 -1.96 -3.20
N GLY A 216 -15.14 -1.40 -3.96
CA GLY A 216 -14.97 -0.09 -4.62
C GLY A 216 -14.32 -0.14 -6.00
N GLY A 217 -14.59 0.87 -6.82
CA GLY A 217 -14.08 1.01 -8.18
C GLY A 217 -12.56 1.07 -8.27
N VAL A 218 -11.92 1.78 -7.34
CA VAL A 218 -10.45 1.86 -7.27
C VAL A 218 -9.83 0.47 -7.12
N ASN A 219 -10.39 -0.38 -6.25
CA ASN A 219 -9.88 -1.74 -6.09
C ASN A 219 -10.10 -2.60 -7.33
N ARG A 220 -11.24 -2.47 -8.03
CA ARG A 220 -11.45 -3.17 -9.30
C ARG A 220 -10.38 -2.80 -10.34
N VAL A 221 -10.01 -1.52 -10.44
CA VAL A 221 -8.90 -1.08 -11.31
C VAL A 221 -7.56 -1.63 -10.83
N ARG A 222 -7.29 -1.62 -9.52
CA ARG A 222 -6.03 -2.14 -8.96
C ARG A 222 -5.81 -3.62 -9.27
N LYS A 223 -6.87 -4.44 -9.40
CA LYS A 223 -6.74 -5.85 -9.81
C LYS A 223 -5.89 -5.98 -11.08
N GLU A 224 -6.34 -5.31 -12.13
CA GLU A 224 -5.79 -5.41 -13.48
C GLU A 224 -4.42 -4.72 -13.54
N VAL A 225 -4.28 -3.55 -12.91
CA VAL A 225 -3.03 -2.79 -12.93
C VAL A 225 -1.90 -3.55 -12.24
N TYR A 226 -2.14 -4.09 -11.04
CA TYR A 226 -1.09 -4.83 -10.31
C TYR A 226 -0.72 -6.12 -11.05
N GLN A 227 -1.70 -6.83 -11.60
CA GLN A 227 -1.45 -8.05 -12.37
C GLN A 227 -0.62 -7.77 -13.63
N ALA A 228 -0.96 -6.73 -14.41
CA ALA A 228 -0.21 -6.35 -15.61
C ALA A 228 1.22 -5.87 -15.29
N LEU A 229 1.39 -5.08 -14.22
CA LEU A 229 2.71 -4.59 -13.81
C LEU A 229 3.62 -5.72 -13.32
N ALA A 230 3.10 -6.66 -12.51
CA ALA A 230 3.86 -7.82 -12.06
C ALA A 230 4.30 -8.67 -13.25
N ALA A 231 3.38 -9.04 -14.15
CA ALA A 231 3.69 -9.82 -15.34
C ALA A 231 4.75 -9.15 -16.23
N THR A 232 4.65 -7.83 -16.44
CA THR A 232 5.63 -7.07 -17.21
C THR A 232 7.00 -7.07 -16.54
N ARG A 233 7.06 -6.82 -15.22
CA ARG A 233 8.33 -6.80 -14.46
C ARG A 233 9.00 -8.17 -14.48
N HIS A 234 8.24 -9.24 -14.26
CA HIS A 234 8.77 -10.61 -14.29
C HIS A 234 9.25 -11.01 -15.68
N GLN A 235 8.54 -10.61 -16.74
CA GLN A 235 9.00 -10.82 -18.13
C GLN A 235 10.32 -10.09 -18.41
N LEU A 236 10.44 -8.82 -18.00
CA LEU A 236 11.65 -8.03 -18.20
C LEU A 236 12.84 -8.54 -17.38
N ASN A 237 12.57 -9.12 -16.21
CA ASN A 237 13.58 -9.70 -15.32
C ASN A 237 13.89 -11.17 -15.65
N GLU A 238 13.19 -11.77 -16.62
CA GLU A 238 13.31 -13.19 -17.00
C GLU A 238 13.12 -14.16 -15.81
N VAL A 239 12.21 -13.83 -14.90
CA VAL A 239 11.88 -14.65 -13.72
C VAL A 239 10.47 -15.24 -13.83
N SER A 240 10.29 -16.46 -13.33
CA SER A 240 8.98 -17.08 -13.19
C SER A 240 8.24 -16.52 -11.97
N VAL A 241 6.92 -16.36 -12.09
CA VAL A 241 6.04 -16.05 -10.95
C VAL A 241 6.07 -17.21 -9.96
N GLN A 242 6.42 -16.94 -8.72
CA GLN A 242 6.35 -17.92 -7.63
C GLN A 242 5.94 -17.23 -6.33
N GLU A 243 4.91 -17.77 -5.67
CA GLU A 243 4.53 -17.32 -4.34
C GLU A 243 5.50 -17.88 -3.29
N PRO A 244 5.90 -17.07 -2.29
CA PRO A 244 6.81 -17.52 -1.27
C PRO A 244 6.14 -18.49 -0.29
N THR A 245 6.96 -19.34 0.29
CA THR A 245 6.61 -20.34 1.29
C THR A 245 7.18 -19.96 2.65
N VAL A 246 6.76 -20.66 3.70
CA VAL A 246 7.33 -20.47 5.05
C VAL A 246 8.84 -20.78 5.07
N ALA A 247 9.30 -21.69 4.22
CA ALA A 247 10.72 -22.05 4.15
C ALA A 247 11.59 -20.89 3.63
N ASP A 248 11.08 -20.07 2.71
CA ASP A 248 11.82 -18.94 2.16
C ASP A 248 12.15 -17.90 3.24
N PHE A 249 11.24 -17.67 4.20
CA PHE A 249 11.45 -16.73 5.30
C PHE A 249 12.30 -17.31 6.46
N ASN A 250 12.44 -18.63 6.53
CA ASN A 250 13.28 -19.31 7.52
C ASN A 250 14.68 -19.61 7.00
N ASN A 251 14.96 -19.29 5.74
CA ASN A 251 16.26 -19.56 5.13
C ASN A 251 17.29 -18.52 5.61
N PRO A 252 18.34 -18.92 6.36
CA PRO A 252 19.34 -17.98 6.87
C PRO A 252 20.20 -17.34 5.76
N THR A 253 20.14 -17.83 4.52
CA THR A 253 20.83 -17.22 3.37
C THR A 253 19.99 -16.14 2.68
N LEU A 254 18.73 -15.97 3.08
CA LEU A 254 17.80 -14.93 2.62
C LEU A 254 17.73 -13.80 3.67
#